data_AF-A0A921NQY2-F1
#
_entry.id   AF-A0A921NQY2-F1
#
_cell.length_a   1.000
_cell.length_b   1.000
_cell.length_c   1.000
_cell.angle_alpha   90.00
_cell.angle_beta   90.00
_cell.angle_gamma   90.00
#
_symmetry.space_group_name_H-M   'P 1'
#
loop_
_entity.id
_entity.type
_entity.pdbx_description
1 polymer ?
#
loop_
_entity_poly.entity_id
_entity_poly.type
_entity_poly.pdbx_seq_one_letter_code
_entity_poly.pdbx_strand_id
1 'polypeptide(L)'
;MTKKMWAVGEDDGEGWIAVSADTEAAAKRAYTDEWHGADVKVPGHIIAQRVEAWDALTGAPEGKDWLTAGLSYLCEGGCGSMACLDGAGKIIDGKPYCEDCPN
;
A
#
# COMPACT_ATOMS: atom_id res chain seq x y z
N MET A 1 -0.02 4.96 22.95
CA MET A 1 1.01 4.28 22.14
C MET A 1 0.99 4.93 20.77
N THR A 2 2.15 5.29 20.21
CA THR A 2 2.22 5.87 18.85
C THR A 2 1.93 4.77 17.84
N LYS A 3 0.96 5.00 16.95
CA LYS A 3 0.61 4.10 15.85
C LYS A 3 1.85 3.87 14.98
N LYS A 4 2.17 2.62 14.64
CA LYS A 4 3.22 2.27 13.67
C LYS A 4 2.58 1.65 12.44
N MET A 5 2.82 2.27 11.30
CA MET A 5 2.21 1.88 10.03
C MET A 5 3.19 1.13 9.12
N TRP A 6 2.67 0.11 8.45
CA TRP A 6 3.40 -0.77 7.54
C TRP A 6 2.64 -0.92 6.24
N ALA A 7 3.34 -1.00 5.12
CA ALA A 7 2.81 -1.51 3.87
C ALA A 7 3.16 -2.99 3.80
N VAL A 8 2.17 -3.87 3.64
CA VAL A 8 2.33 -5.33 3.75
C VAL A 8 1.73 -5.99 2.53
N GLY A 9 2.48 -6.89 1.90
CA GLY A 9 2.00 -7.64 0.73
C GLY A 9 3.00 -8.68 0.27
N GLU A 10 2.72 -9.25 -0.90
CA GLU A 10 3.61 -10.21 -1.57
C GLU A 10 4.83 -9.51 -2.19
N ASP A 11 5.93 -10.25 -2.36
CA ASP A 11 7.14 -9.74 -3.01
C ASP A 11 6.95 -9.45 -4.51
N ASP A 12 5.85 -9.90 -5.11
CA ASP A 12 5.50 -9.54 -6.49
C ASP A 12 5.12 -8.05 -6.64
N GLY A 13 4.92 -7.34 -5.53
CA GLY A 13 4.61 -5.91 -5.50
C GLY A 13 3.14 -5.58 -5.75
N GLU A 14 2.24 -6.57 -5.81
CA GLU A 14 0.81 -6.37 -6.05
C GLU A 14 -0.03 -6.55 -4.78
N GLY A 15 -1.14 -5.81 -4.69
CA GLY A 15 -2.14 -6.02 -3.63
C GLY A 15 -1.69 -5.65 -2.21
N TRP A 16 -0.65 -4.84 -2.05
CA TRP A 16 -0.19 -4.43 -0.73
C TRP A 16 -1.27 -3.65 0.03
N ILE A 17 -1.36 -3.86 1.34
CA ILE A 17 -2.29 -3.17 2.24
C ILE A 17 -1.55 -2.40 3.34
N ALA A 18 -2.23 -1.42 3.93
CA ALA A 18 -1.70 -0.67 5.06
C ALA A 18 -2.12 -1.30 6.39
N VAL A 19 -1.16 -1.65 7.24
CA VAL A 19 -1.38 -2.31 8.54
C VAL A 19 -0.83 -1.47 9.68
N SER A 20 -1.62 -1.29 10.73
CA SER A 20 -1.17 -0.70 12.00
C SER A 20 -0.72 -1.80 12.95
N ALA A 21 0.58 -1.89 13.24
CA ALA A 21 1.13 -2.92 14.13
C ALA A 21 2.43 -2.47 14.80
N ASP A 22 2.69 -2.93 16.01
CA ASP A 22 3.88 -2.51 16.79
C ASP A 22 5.22 -3.06 16.25
N THR A 23 5.15 -4.17 15.50
CA THR A 23 6.30 -4.89 14.95
C THR A 23 6.01 -5.41 13.54
N GLU A 24 7.07 -5.66 12.76
CA GLU A 24 6.98 -6.26 11.43
C GLU A 24 6.27 -7.63 11.46
N ALA A 25 6.59 -8.47 12.45
CA ALA A 25 5.98 -9.78 12.62
C ALA A 25 4.47 -9.69 12.89
N ALA A 26 4.03 -8.70 13.67
CA ALA A 26 2.61 -8.45 13.90
C ALA A 26 1.93 -7.91 12.63
N ALA A 27 2.61 -7.08 11.83
CA ALA A 27 2.09 -6.58 10.57
C ALA A 27 1.88 -7.72 9.54
N LYS A 28 2.89 -8.59 9.38
CA LYS A 28 2.80 -9.79 8.54
C LYS A 28 1.69 -10.72 8.99
N ARG A 29 1.59 -10.95 10.31
CA ARG A 29 0.54 -11.80 10.87
C ARG A 29 -0.86 -11.27 10.57
N ALA A 30 -1.08 -9.96 10.74
CA ALA A 30 -2.38 -9.35 10.44
C ALA A 30 -2.78 -9.54 8.98
N TYR A 31 -1.83 -9.39 8.04
CA TYR A 31 -2.06 -9.72 6.62
C TYR A 31 -2.45 -11.19 6.46
N THR A 32 -1.66 -12.14 6.99
CA THR A 32 -1.95 -13.58 6.85
C THR A 32 -3.26 -14.03 7.50
N ASP A 33 -3.66 -13.40 8.61
CA ASP A 33 -4.90 -13.73 9.31
C ASP A 33 -6.13 -13.47 8.41
N GLU A 34 -6.07 -12.46 7.53
CA GLU A 34 -7.13 -12.22 6.52
C GLU A 34 -7.23 -13.34 5.49
N TRP A 35 -6.09 -13.86 5.00
CA TRP A 35 -6.04 -14.99 4.08
C TRP A 35 -6.56 -16.28 4.71
N HIS A 36 -6.15 -16.55 5.95
CA HIS A 36 -6.64 -17.69 6.72
C HIS A 36 -8.15 -17.59 6.98
N GLY A 37 -8.66 -16.40 7.30
CA GLY A 37 -10.09 -16.16 7.48
C GLY A 37 -10.90 -16.36 6.20
N ALA A 38 -10.29 -16.14 5.03
CA ALA A 38 -10.90 -16.35 3.73
C ALA A 38 -10.78 -17.80 3.19
N ASP A 39 -10.13 -18.70 3.93
CA ASP A 39 -9.78 -20.07 3.48
C ASP A 39 -8.99 -20.08 2.16
N VAL A 40 -8.14 -19.05 1.96
CA VAL A 40 -7.29 -18.91 0.78
C VAL A 40 -5.85 -19.25 1.16
N LYS A 41 -5.11 -19.80 0.20
CA LYS A 41 -3.68 -20.09 0.37
C LYS A 41 -2.93 -18.80 0.70
N VAL A 42 -2.26 -18.81 1.86
CA VAL A 42 -1.36 -17.72 2.26
C VAL A 42 -0.19 -17.62 1.28
N PRO A 43 0.19 -16.41 0.87
CA PRO A 43 1.37 -16.18 0.05
C PRO A 43 2.66 -16.75 0.64
N GLY A 44 3.55 -17.21 -0.23
CA GLY A 44 4.80 -17.86 0.18
C GLY A 44 5.86 -16.89 0.73
N HIS A 45 5.91 -15.66 0.21
CA HIS A 45 6.86 -14.64 0.64
C HIS A 45 6.14 -13.31 0.88
N ILE A 46 6.08 -12.91 2.16
CA ILE A 46 5.37 -11.70 2.59
C ILE A 46 6.39 -10.70 3.10
N ILE A 47 6.30 -9.47 2.57
CA ILE A 47 7.11 -8.33 2.96
C ILE A 47 6.23 -7.39 3.78
N ALA A 48 6.81 -6.81 4.83
CA ALA A 48 6.21 -5.70 5.55
C ALA A 48 7.23 -4.56 5.60
N GLN A 49 6.98 -3.51 4.83
CA GLN A 49 7.81 -2.32 4.78
C GLN A 49 7.29 -1.28 5.76
N ARG A 50 8.18 -0.77 6.61
CA ARG A 50 7.86 0.31 7.53
C ARG A 50 7.67 1.62 6.77
N VAL A 51 6.56 2.33 7.01
CA VAL A 51 6.30 3.65 6.42
C VAL A 51 6.09 4.69 7.52
N GLU A 52 7.17 5.33 7.96
CA GLU A 52 7.15 6.26 9.09
C GLU A 52 6.22 7.47 8.87
N ALA A 53 6.14 7.96 7.63
CA ALA A 53 5.27 9.08 7.26
C ALA A 53 3.78 8.80 7.55
N TRP A 54 3.36 7.53 7.56
CA TRP A 54 1.97 7.16 7.80
C TRP A 54 1.56 7.16 9.27
N ASP A 55 2.50 7.22 10.22
CA ASP A 55 2.19 7.24 11.66
C ASP A 55 1.41 8.47 12.09
N ALA A 56 1.65 9.59 11.40
CA ALA A 56 0.99 10.85 11.65
C ALA A 56 -0.41 10.95 11.01
N LEU A 57 -0.79 9.97 10.17
CA LEU A 57 -2.09 9.97 9.51
C LEU A 57 -3.20 9.65 10.50
N THR A 58 -4.26 10.47 10.47
CA THR A 58 -5.46 10.26 11.28
C THR A 58 -6.33 9.11 10.77
N GLY A 59 -6.11 8.68 9.52
CA GLY A 59 -6.86 7.62 8.84
C GLY A 59 -5.97 6.54 8.22
N ALA A 60 -6.56 5.76 7.32
CA ALA A 60 -5.80 4.91 6.40
C ALA A 60 -5.10 5.78 5.34
N PRO A 61 -3.90 5.41 4.87
CA PRO A 61 -3.24 6.11 3.78
C PRO A 61 -4.06 6.02 2.50
N GLU A 62 -4.22 7.16 1.83
CA GLU A 62 -4.91 7.30 0.53
C GLU A 62 -3.88 7.25 -0.60
N GLY A 63 -4.33 7.20 -1.85
CA GLY A 63 -3.45 7.01 -3.02
C GLY A 63 -2.23 7.94 -3.07
N LYS A 64 -2.37 9.23 -2.72
CA LYS A 64 -1.22 10.15 -2.62
C LYS A 64 -0.17 9.72 -1.58
N ASP A 65 -0.60 9.13 -0.47
CA ASP A 65 0.27 8.73 0.64
C ASP A 65 1.07 7.47 0.26
N TRP A 66 0.47 6.60 -0.58
CA TRP A 66 1.15 5.48 -1.23
C TRP A 66 2.23 5.95 -2.20
N LEU A 67 1.88 6.85 -3.13
CA LEU A 67 2.85 7.39 -4.08
C LEU A 67 3.98 8.15 -3.38
N THR A 68 3.67 8.96 -2.37
CA THR A 68 4.69 9.72 -1.61
C THR A 68 5.61 8.79 -0.81
N ALA A 69 5.15 7.59 -0.43
CA ALA A 69 5.96 6.56 0.20
C ALA A 69 6.84 5.76 -0.79
N GLY A 70 6.82 6.10 -2.08
CA GLY A 70 7.54 5.37 -3.13
C GLY A 70 6.87 4.04 -3.51
N LEU A 71 5.59 3.87 -3.20
CA LEU A 71 4.80 2.70 -3.54
C LEU A 71 3.82 3.03 -4.69
N SER A 72 3.29 2.00 -5.32
CA SER A 72 2.28 2.15 -6.37
C SER A 72 0.87 2.19 -5.77
N TYR A 73 -0.08 2.77 -6.50
CA TYR A 73 -1.51 2.75 -6.17
C TYR A 73 -2.36 2.69 -7.44
N LEU A 74 -3.61 2.25 -7.34
CA LEU A 74 -4.51 2.20 -8.49
C LEU A 74 -4.71 3.60 -9.10
N CYS A 75 -4.58 3.72 -10.42
CA CYS A 75 -4.80 4.97 -11.13
C CYS A 75 -6.28 5.42 -11.03
N GLU A 76 -6.49 6.68 -10.65
CA GLU A 76 -7.81 7.28 -10.53
C GLU A 76 -8.48 7.53 -11.90
N GLY A 77 -7.71 7.58 -12.99
CA GLY A 77 -8.23 7.78 -14.35
C GLY A 77 -9.08 6.63 -14.89
N GLY A 78 -9.24 5.53 -14.14
CA GLY A 78 -10.10 4.40 -14.49
C GLY A 78 -9.54 3.47 -15.57
N CYS A 79 -8.27 3.62 -15.95
CA CYS A 79 -7.60 2.76 -16.93
C CYS A 79 -7.27 1.36 -16.40
N GLY A 80 -7.35 1.15 -15.10
CA GLY A 80 -6.95 -0.10 -14.44
C GLY A 80 -5.44 -0.27 -14.24
N SER A 81 -4.62 0.67 -14.73
CA SER A 81 -3.17 0.66 -14.49
C SER A 81 -2.81 1.13 -13.08
N MET A 82 -1.59 0.81 -12.67
CA MET A 82 -0.99 1.32 -11.44
C MET A 82 -0.28 2.66 -11.71
N ALA A 83 -0.46 3.61 -10.80
CA ALA A 83 0.30 4.84 -10.75
C ALA A 83 1.49 4.66 -9.79
N CYS A 84 2.69 4.97 -10.25
CA CYS A 84 3.91 4.93 -9.44
C CYS A 84 4.84 6.07 -9.86
N LEU A 85 5.53 6.72 -8.91
CA LEU A 85 6.33 7.92 -9.21
C LEU A 85 7.57 7.60 -10.06
N ASP A 86 8.10 6.40 -9.94
CA ASP A 86 9.17 5.83 -10.78
C ASP A 86 8.71 5.51 -12.21
N GLY A 87 7.44 5.19 -12.41
CA GLY A 87 6.78 5.03 -13.71
C GLY A 87 6.09 6.29 -14.23
N ALA A 88 6.63 7.48 -13.93
CA ALA A 88 6.09 8.78 -14.34
C ALA A 88 4.64 9.09 -13.91
N GLY A 89 4.13 8.37 -12.90
CA GLY A 89 2.88 8.65 -12.23
C GLY A 89 2.89 10.00 -11.52
N LYS A 90 1.70 10.59 -11.34
CA LYS A 90 1.50 11.95 -10.85
C LYS A 90 0.44 11.97 -9.75
N ILE A 91 0.50 12.98 -8.90
CA ILE A 91 -0.54 13.30 -7.92
C ILE A 91 -1.22 14.59 -8.37
N ILE A 92 -2.53 14.55 -8.60
CA ILE A 92 -3.34 15.69 -9.05
C ILE A 92 -4.54 15.80 -8.13
N ASP A 93 -4.69 16.95 -7.48
CA ASP A 93 -5.72 17.19 -6.45
C ASP A 93 -5.77 16.09 -5.37
N GLY A 94 -4.60 15.56 -5.00
CA GLY A 94 -4.46 14.49 -4.00
C GLY A 94 -4.77 13.09 -4.51
N LYS A 95 -4.99 12.91 -5.81
CA LYS A 95 -5.31 11.62 -6.42
C LYS A 95 -4.20 11.11 -7.33
N PRO A 96 -3.93 9.80 -7.34
CA PRO A 96 -2.86 9.21 -8.15
C PRO A 96 -3.29 8.95 -9.59
N TYR A 97 -2.47 9.34 -10.55
CA TYR A 97 -2.67 9.11 -11.99
C TYR A 97 -1.43 8.44 -12.58
N CYS A 98 -1.62 7.43 -13.43
CA CYS A 98 -0.53 6.84 -14.21
C CYS A 98 -0.11 7.77 -15.36
N GLU A 99 0.98 7.43 -16.04
CA GLU A 99 1.49 8.23 -17.17
C GLU A 99 0.54 8.29 -18.37
N ASP A 100 -0.25 7.23 -18.58
CA ASP A 100 -1.11 7.04 -19.75
C ASP A 100 -2.46 7.76 -19.66
N CYS A 101 -2.88 8.18 -18.46
CA CYS A 101 -4.16 8.84 -18.29
C CYS A 101 -4.06 10.33 -18.62
N PRO A 102 -4.93 10.85 -19.51
CA PRO A 102 -5.07 12.28 -19.71
C PRO A 102 -5.74 12.86 -18.46
N ASN A 103 -5.01 13.71 -17.76
CA ASN A 103 -5.47 14.39 -16.55
C ASN A 103 -6.34 15.60 -16.90
#